data_AF-A0A5D0NVQ5-F1
#
_entry.id   AF-A0A5D0NVQ5-F1
#
_cell.length_a   1.000
_cell.length_b   1.000
_cell.length_c   1.000
_cell.angle_alpha   90.00
_cell.angle_beta   90.00
_cell.angle_gamma   90.00
#
_symmetry.space_group_name_H-M   'P 1'
#
loop_
_entity.id
_entity.type
_entity.pdbx_description
1 polymer ?
#
loop_
_entity_poly.entity_id
_entity_poly.type
_entity_poly.pdbx_seq_one_letter_code
_entity_poly.pdbx_strand_id
1 'polypeptide(L)'
;MTEWDGESLARLRAAAHRGDGRDGLGALRGRPLAPVLQYAGDVLAFALAEHEPEPDAEPLARACLDALEGRGLPGDPELAADLAAALGRRPAPPLVPLPADLGAVAAALDDGGSLLDLERGDVVPADEADDPAADPAEEADRWLPIPPLPLPEGEDARRGAARGWLAAQGYRPAPRTL
;
A
#
# COMPACT_ATOMS: atom_id res chain seq x y z
N MET A 1 9.92 -8.68 -23.58
CA MET A 1 9.29 -8.20 -22.34
C MET A 1 9.34 -6.69 -22.37
N THR A 2 8.23 -6.02 -22.12
CA THR A 2 8.20 -4.55 -22.08
C THR A 2 8.70 -4.12 -20.71
N GLU A 3 9.70 -3.23 -20.65
CA GLU A 3 10.21 -2.69 -19.39
C GLU A 3 9.27 -1.60 -18.82
N TRP A 4 9.54 -1.17 -17.59
CA TRP A 4 8.80 -0.09 -16.93
C TRP A 4 9.35 1.27 -17.36
N ASP A 5 8.65 1.92 -18.30
CA ASP A 5 8.85 3.32 -18.61
C ASP A 5 8.08 4.24 -17.64
N GLY A 6 8.36 5.54 -17.68
CA GLY A 6 7.76 6.52 -16.76
C GLY A 6 6.24 6.66 -16.88
N GLU A 7 5.66 6.51 -18.08
CA GLU A 7 4.21 6.56 -18.30
C GLU A 7 3.53 5.32 -17.73
N SER A 8 4.10 4.14 -18.01
CA SER A 8 3.62 2.87 -17.45
C SER A 8 3.65 2.89 -15.91
N LEU A 9 4.74 3.38 -15.31
CA LEU A 9 4.84 3.52 -13.85
C LEU A 9 3.84 4.52 -13.28
N ALA A 10 3.67 5.68 -13.92
CA ALA A 10 2.70 6.68 -13.49
C ALA A 10 1.27 6.11 -13.51
N ARG A 11 0.91 5.34 -14.55
CA ARG A 11 -0.38 4.66 -14.63
C ARG A 11 -0.57 3.66 -13.50
N LEU A 12 0.43 2.80 -13.23
CA LEU A 12 0.36 1.81 -12.16
C LEU A 12 0.19 2.48 -10.78
N ARG A 13 0.95 3.54 -10.50
CA ARG A 13 0.83 4.32 -9.25
C ARG A 13 -0.58 4.89 -9.09
N ALA A 14 -1.12 5.47 -10.16
CA ALA A 14 -2.43 6.08 -10.15
C ALA A 14 -3.54 5.04 -9.94
N ALA A 15 -3.42 3.85 -10.54
CA ALA A 15 -4.33 2.73 -10.32
C ALA A 15 -4.28 2.24 -8.86
N ALA A 16 -3.09 2.06 -8.29
CA ALA A 16 -2.93 1.66 -6.90
C ALA A 16 -3.51 2.69 -5.91
N HIS A 17 -3.30 3.99 -6.17
CA HIS A 17 -3.86 5.06 -5.34
C HIS A 17 -5.40 5.09 -5.36
N ARG A 18 -6.01 4.84 -6.53
CA ARG A 18 -7.48 4.86 -6.70
C ARG A 18 -8.19 3.56 -6.33
N GLY A 19 -7.46 2.47 -6.07
CA GLY A 19 -8.08 1.16 -5.93
C GLY A 19 -8.58 0.57 -7.25
N ASP A 20 -8.02 0.98 -8.39
CA ASP A 20 -8.50 0.61 -9.72
C ASP A 20 -7.81 -0.68 -10.20
N GLY A 21 -8.41 -1.82 -9.86
CA GLY A 21 -7.90 -3.15 -10.19
C GLY A 21 -7.77 -3.39 -11.70
N ARG A 22 -8.81 -3.06 -12.46
CA ARG A 22 -8.83 -3.18 -13.92
C ARG A 22 -7.75 -2.35 -14.62
N ASP A 23 -7.60 -1.07 -14.30
CA ASP A 23 -6.57 -0.23 -14.92
C ASP A 23 -5.16 -0.71 -14.55
N GLY A 24 -4.96 -1.10 -13.28
CA GLY A 24 -3.72 -1.66 -12.79
C GLY A 24 -3.34 -2.97 -13.47
N LEU A 25 -4.29 -3.91 -13.62
CA LEU A 25 -4.10 -5.15 -14.35
C LEU A 25 -3.70 -4.89 -15.81
N GLY A 26 -4.36 -3.92 -16.45
CA GLY A 26 -4.00 -3.45 -17.79
C GLY A 26 -2.56 -2.95 -17.88
N ALA A 27 -2.05 -2.25 -16.86
CA ALA A 27 -0.67 -1.80 -16.79
C ALA A 27 0.33 -2.96 -16.60
N LEU A 28 -0.03 -4.00 -15.85
CA LEU A 28 0.85 -5.14 -15.56
C LEU A 28 1.05 -6.10 -16.75
N ARG A 29 0.08 -6.21 -17.65
CA ARG A 29 0.11 -7.18 -18.76
C ARG A 29 1.39 -7.08 -19.60
N GLY A 30 2.08 -8.21 -19.74
CA GLY A 30 3.28 -8.35 -20.58
C GLY A 30 4.57 -7.73 -20.00
N ARG A 31 4.54 -7.27 -18.74
CA ARG A 31 5.67 -6.63 -18.04
C ARG A 31 6.18 -7.49 -16.88
N PRO A 32 7.47 -7.37 -16.51
CA PRO A 32 8.01 -8.05 -15.33
C PRO A 32 7.47 -7.43 -14.05
N LEU A 33 7.06 -8.26 -13.09
CA LEU A 33 6.53 -7.81 -11.79
C LEU A 33 7.63 -7.39 -10.81
N ALA A 34 8.83 -7.99 -10.90
CA ALA A 34 9.89 -7.84 -9.91
C ALA A 34 10.24 -6.40 -9.50
N PRO A 35 10.25 -5.40 -10.41
CA PRO A 35 10.56 -4.01 -10.04
C PRO A 35 9.46 -3.26 -9.28
N VAL A 36 8.23 -3.80 -9.25
CA VAL A 36 7.02 -3.10 -8.80
C VAL A 36 6.10 -3.98 -7.94
N LEU A 37 6.66 -4.98 -7.23
CA LEU A 37 5.86 -5.99 -6.53
C LEU A 37 4.87 -5.38 -5.52
N GLN A 38 5.23 -4.30 -4.83
CA GLN A 38 4.37 -3.65 -3.86
C GLN A 38 3.18 -2.95 -4.52
N TYR A 39 3.38 -2.32 -5.67
CA TYR A 39 2.30 -1.75 -6.49
C TYR A 39 1.46 -2.82 -7.19
N ALA A 40 2.12 -3.84 -7.75
CA ALA A 40 1.47 -4.92 -8.46
C ALA A 40 0.52 -5.68 -7.53
N GLY A 41 0.97 -6.00 -6.30
CA GLY A 41 0.13 -6.69 -5.33
C GLY A 41 -1.11 -5.90 -4.93
N ASP A 42 -1.00 -4.57 -4.77
CA ASP A 42 -2.15 -3.72 -4.47
C ASP A 42 -3.22 -3.82 -5.57
N VAL A 43 -2.83 -3.55 -6.82
CA VAL A 43 -3.79 -3.56 -7.93
C VAL A 43 -4.34 -4.95 -8.23
N LEU A 44 -3.56 -6.01 -7.99
CA LEU A 44 -4.01 -7.39 -8.14
C LEU A 44 -5.00 -7.77 -7.04
N ALA A 45 -4.80 -7.32 -5.80
CA ALA A 45 -5.78 -7.51 -4.73
C ALA A 45 -7.11 -6.80 -5.05
N PHE A 46 -7.07 -5.60 -5.63
CA PHE A 46 -8.27 -4.89 -6.08
C PHE A 46 -8.95 -5.61 -7.24
N ALA A 47 -8.18 -6.05 -8.24
CA ALA A 47 -8.71 -6.77 -9.40
C ALA A 47 -9.41 -8.09 -8.99
N LEU A 48 -8.87 -8.80 -8.00
CA LEU A 48 -9.49 -10.02 -7.45
C LEU A 48 -10.76 -9.75 -6.63
N ALA A 49 -10.91 -8.56 -6.07
CA ALA A 49 -12.08 -8.16 -5.28
C ALA A 49 -13.25 -7.64 -6.14
N GLU A 50 -13.04 -7.45 -7.45
CA GLU A 50 -14.12 -7.09 -8.38
C GLU A 50 -15.19 -8.18 -8.45
N HIS A 51 -16.44 -7.79 -8.79
CA HIS A 51 -17.54 -8.76 -8.90
C HIS A 51 -17.30 -9.80 -9.99
N GLU A 52 -16.66 -9.39 -11.08
CA GLU A 52 -16.30 -10.22 -12.24
C GLU A 52 -14.82 -10.00 -12.59
N PRO A 53 -13.89 -10.62 -11.84
CA PRO A 53 -12.47 -10.42 -12.03
C PRO A 53 -12.04 -10.92 -13.42
N GLU A 54 -11.15 -10.17 -14.07
CA GLU A 54 -10.57 -10.59 -15.35
C GLU A 54 -9.77 -11.89 -15.19
N PRO A 55 -9.79 -12.81 -16.17
CA PRO A 55 -9.20 -14.14 -16.04
C PRO A 55 -7.67 -14.13 -15.81
N ASP A 56 -6.99 -13.04 -16.19
CA ASP A 56 -5.55 -12.87 -15.99
C ASP A 56 -5.18 -12.47 -14.55
N ALA A 57 -6.14 -12.02 -13.74
CA ALA A 57 -5.89 -11.49 -12.39
C ALA A 57 -5.35 -12.58 -11.45
N GLU A 58 -6.00 -13.75 -11.40
CA GLU A 58 -5.59 -14.84 -10.51
C GLU A 58 -4.19 -15.39 -10.82
N PRO A 59 -3.83 -15.72 -12.08
CA PRO A 59 -2.47 -16.16 -12.41
C PRO A 59 -1.40 -15.11 -12.09
N LEU A 60 -1.66 -13.82 -12.35
CA LEU A 60 -0.72 -12.75 -12.03
C LEU A 60 -0.60 -12.53 -10.51
N ALA A 61 -1.69 -12.61 -9.77
CA ALA A 61 -1.69 -12.55 -8.31
C ALA A 61 -0.91 -13.71 -7.68
N ARG A 62 -0.98 -14.92 -8.27
CA ARG A 62 -0.15 -16.06 -7.86
C ARG A 62 1.34 -15.76 -8.07
N ALA A 63 1.71 -15.30 -9.25
CA ALA A 63 3.09 -14.97 -9.58
C ALA A 63 3.63 -13.83 -8.70
N CYS A 64 2.80 -12.84 -8.39
CA CYS A 64 3.14 -11.76 -7.48
C CYS A 64 3.35 -12.28 -6.04
N LEU A 65 2.45 -13.13 -5.54
CA LEU A 65 2.58 -13.78 -4.23
C LEU A 65 3.90 -14.54 -4.12
N ASP A 66 4.20 -15.43 -5.07
CA ASP A 66 5.42 -16.26 -5.04
C ASP A 66 6.68 -15.37 -5.08
N ALA A 67 6.64 -14.25 -5.82
CA ALA A 67 7.75 -13.30 -5.90
C ALA A 67 7.95 -12.50 -4.60
N LEU A 68 6.86 -12.08 -3.93
CA LEU A 68 6.90 -11.42 -2.63
C LEU A 68 7.47 -12.37 -1.56
N GLU A 69 6.98 -13.61 -1.51
CA GLU A 69 7.46 -14.63 -0.57
C GLU A 69 8.94 -14.98 -0.80
N GLY A 70 9.38 -15.05 -2.07
CA GLY A 70 10.77 -15.30 -2.41
C GLY A 70 11.71 -14.13 -2.09
N ARG A 71 11.22 -12.88 -2.17
CA ARG A 71 12.02 -11.67 -1.92
C ARG A 71 12.10 -11.33 -0.43
N GLY A 72 10.98 -11.37 0.29
CA GLY A 72 10.92 -11.21 1.75
C GLY A 72 11.40 -9.86 2.29
N LEU A 73 11.29 -8.77 1.52
CA LEU A 73 11.60 -7.42 2.00
C LEU A 73 10.52 -6.89 2.96
N PRO A 74 10.78 -5.84 3.75
CA PRO A 74 9.76 -5.19 4.57
C PRO A 74 8.49 -4.89 3.76
N GLY A 75 7.32 -5.24 4.29
CA GLY A 75 6.03 -5.09 3.62
C GLY A 75 5.65 -6.24 2.67
N ASP A 76 6.60 -7.08 2.24
CA ASP A 76 6.29 -8.25 1.41
C ASP A 76 5.44 -9.28 2.17
N PRO A 77 5.74 -9.66 3.43
CA PRO A 77 4.92 -10.63 4.18
C PRO A 77 3.47 -10.16 4.37
N GLU A 78 3.27 -8.87 4.61
CA GLU A 78 1.96 -8.25 4.78
C GLU A 78 1.16 -8.31 3.46
N LEU A 79 1.75 -7.87 2.36
CA LEU A 79 1.08 -7.89 1.05
C LEU A 79 0.84 -9.32 0.56
N ALA A 80 1.78 -10.24 0.81
CA ALA A 80 1.62 -11.66 0.51
C ALA A 80 0.43 -12.25 1.28
N ALA A 81 0.24 -11.88 2.56
CA ALA A 81 -0.91 -12.31 3.35
C ALA A 81 -2.24 -11.78 2.79
N ASP A 82 -2.29 -10.51 2.37
CA ASP A 82 -3.47 -9.91 1.73
C ASP A 82 -3.80 -10.59 0.39
N LEU A 83 -2.80 -10.82 -0.48
CA LEU A 83 -2.99 -11.53 -1.75
C LEU A 83 -3.44 -12.98 -1.55
N ALA A 84 -2.84 -13.69 -0.59
CA ALA A 84 -3.26 -15.05 -0.28
C ALA A 84 -4.70 -15.10 0.25
N ALA A 85 -5.15 -14.06 0.97
CA ALA A 85 -6.54 -13.93 1.39
C ALA A 85 -7.49 -13.61 0.22
N ALA A 86 -7.12 -12.68 -0.66
CA ALA A 86 -7.86 -12.37 -1.89
C ALA A 86 -8.00 -13.61 -2.81
N LEU A 87 -6.99 -14.48 -2.81
CA LEU A 87 -6.98 -15.76 -3.52
C LEU A 87 -7.70 -16.90 -2.78
N GLY A 88 -8.35 -16.62 -1.65
CA GLY A 88 -9.08 -17.61 -0.86
C GLY A 88 -8.21 -18.70 -0.20
N ARG A 89 -6.89 -18.51 -0.12
CA ARG A 89 -5.95 -19.50 0.46
C ARG A 89 -5.87 -19.43 1.97
N ARG A 90 -6.20 -18.28 2.56
CA ARG A 90 -6.17 -18.03 4.01
C ARG A 90 -7.18 -16.95 4.39
N PRO A 91 -7.57 -16.84 5.66
CA PRO A 91 -8.33 -15.69 6.13
C PRO A 91 -7.53 -14.39 5.98
N ALA A 92 -8.24 -13.27 5.80
CA ALA A 92 -7.64 -11.94 5.83
C ALA A 92 -6.95 -11.68 7.18
N PRO A 93 -5.80 -10.95 7.19
CA PRO A 93 -5.17 -10.53 8.43
C PRO A 93 -6.13 -9.71 9.31
N PRO A 94 -6.06 -9.84 10.65
CA PRO A 94 -6.91 -9.08 11.56
C PRO A 94 -6.39 -7.64 11.76
N LEU A 95 -6.09 -6.94 10.67
CA LEU A 95 -5.60 -5.55 10.67
C LEU A 95 -6.72 -4.59 10.25
N VAL A 96 -6.72 -3.41 10.87
CA VAL A 96 -7.72 -2.37 10.58
C VAL A 96 -7.40 -1.74 9.21
N PRO A 97 -8.32 -1.75 8.25
CA PRO A 97 -8.13 -1.06 6.98
C PRO A 97 -8.00 0.45 7.20
N LEU A 98 -6.98 1.07 6.63
CA LEU A 98 -6.73 2.51 6.69
C LEU A 98 -6.46 3.05 5.27
N PRO A 99 -7.15 4.12 4.82
CA PRO A 99 -7.00 4.66 3.47
C PRO A 99 -5.71 5.51 3.29
N ALA A 100 -4.59 5.01 3.82
CA ALA A 100 -3.30 5.69 3.82
C ALA A 100 -2.55 5.55 2.49
N ASP A 101 -1.95 6.64 2.00
CA ASP A 101 -1.03 6.58 0.87
C ASP A 101 0.36 6.12 1.35
N LEU A 102 0.74 4.90 1.01
CA LEU A 102 2.04 4.35 1.41
C LEU A 102 3.25 5.13 0.86
N GLY A 103 3.11 5.85 -0.26
CA GLY A 103 4.16 6.73 -0.77
C GLY A 103 4.33 7.96 0.11
N ALA A 104 3.22 8.56 0.57
CA ALA A 104 3.25 9.66 1.53
C ALA A 104 3.77 9.21 2.91
N VAL A 105 3.33 8.05 3.40
CA VAL A 105 3.84 7.46 4.65
C VAL A 105 5.33 7.15 4.53
N ALA A 106 5.79 6.60 3.41
CA ALA A 106 7.20 6.37 3.16
C ALA A 106 8.02 7.67 3.16
N ALA A 107 7.53 8.74 2.52
CA ALA A 107 8.20 10.03 2.56
C ALA A 107 8.32 10.57 3.99
N ALA A 108 7.24 10.51 4.77
CA ALA A 108 7.25 10.95 6.18
C ALA A 108 8.11 10.05 7.08
N LEU A 109 8.26 8.76 6.78
CA LEU A 109 9.20 7.90 7.49
C LEU A 109 10.66 8.24 7.15
N ASP A 110 10.96 8.80 5.97
CA ASP A 110 12.32 9.25 5.61
C ASP A 110 12.68 10.55 6.36
N ASP A 111 11.76 11.52 6.36
CA ASP A 111 12.00 12.87 6.90
C ASP A 111 11.69 13.00 8.40
N GLY A 112 10.65 12.30 8.89
CA GLY A 112 10.08 12.46 10.22
C GLY A 112 9.23 13.74 10.37
N GLY A 113 8.67 13.94 11.57
CA GLY A 113 7.97 15.20 11.92
C GLY A 113 6.55 15.33 11.35
N SER A 114 5.95 14.22 10.91
CA SER A 114 4.56 14.16 10.45
C SER A 114 3.71 13.28 11.35
N LEU A 115 2.40 13.50 11.30
CA LEU A 115 1.37 12.67 11.90
C LEU A 115 0.56 11.99 10.79
N LEU A 116 0.10 10.78 11.06
CA LEU A 116 -0.89 10.09 10.24
C LEU A 116 -2.27 10.28 10.87
N ASP A 117 -3.21 10.83 10.08
CA ASP A 117 -4.63 10.88 10.43
C ASP A 117 -5.23 9.47 10.32
N LEU A 118 -5.60 8.87 11.44
CA LEU A 118 -6.18 7.52 11.49
C LEU A 118 -7.64 7.46 11.01
N GLU A 119 -8.31 8.61 10.88
CA GLU A 119 -9.66 8.70 10.32
C GLU A 119 -9.60 8.84 8.79
N ARG A 120 -8.71 9.70 8.29
CA ARG A 120 -8.65 10.07 6.86
C ARG A 120 -7.54 9.36 6.07
N GLY A 121 -6.54 8.81 6.75
CA GLY A 121 -5.32 8.26 6.13
C GLY A 121 -4.38 9.32 5.56
N ASP A 122 -4.55 10.59 5.94
CA ASP A 122 -3.74 11.71 5.45
C ASP A 122 -2.46 11.83 6.28
N VAL A 123 -1.33 12.10 5.63
CA VAL A 123 -0.07 12.43 6.29
C VAL A 123 0.04 13.94 6.36
N VAL A 124 0.12 14.48 7.58
CA VAL A 124 0.15 15.92 7.83
C VAL A 124 1.40 16.31 8.63
N PRO A 125 1.99 17.49 8.40
CA PRO A 125 3.02 18.04 9.29
C PRO A 125 2.49 18.18 10.72
N ALA A 126 3.32 17.88 11.72
CA ALA A 126 2.88 17.90 13.12
C ALA A 126 2.46 19.31 13.61
N ASP A 127 3.01 20.36 13.01
CA ASP A 127 2.66 21.75 13.29
C ASP A 127 1.35 22.20 12.62
N GLU A 128 0.92 21.53 11.55
CA GLU A 128 -0.38 21.79 10.90
C GLU A 128 -1.54 21.05 11.59
N ALA A 129 -1.25 19.99 12.35
CA ALA A 129 -2.24 19.20 13.07
C ALA A 129 -2.68 19.81 14.42
N ASP A 130 -1.94 20.79 14.93
CA ASP A 130 -2.22 21.46 16.20
C ASP A 130 -3.37 22.48 16.01
N ASP A 131 -4.62 22.04 16.19
CA ASP A 131 -5.78 22.94 16.22
C ASP A 131 -6.09 23.37 17.68
N PRO A 132 -5.77 24.63 18.08
CA PRO A 132 -6.00 25.08 19.45
C PRO A 132 -7.49 25.17 19.82
N ALA A 133 -8.42 24.99 18.88
CA ALA A 133 -9.86 24.95 19.11
C ALA A 133 -10.42 23.53 19.28
N ALA A 134 -9.62 22.48 19.01
CA ALA A 134 -10.07 21.10 19.10
C ALA A 134 -10.03 20.56 20.54
N ASP A 135 -10.86 19.55 20.83
CA ASP A 135 -10.88 18.90 22.14
C ASP A 135 -9.70 17.91 22.25
N PRO A 136 -8.77 18.10 23.20
CA PRO A 136 -7.59 17.24 23.34
C PRO A 136 -7.92 15.76 23.55
N ALA A 137 -9.10 15.45 24.10
CA ALA A 137 -9.54 14.08 24.31
C ALA A 137 -10.02 13.41 23.01
N GLU A 138 -10.61 14.16 22.07
CA GLU A 138 -11.05 13.63 20.77
C GLU A 138 -9.89 13.47 19.79
N GLU A 139 -8.82 14.26 19.94
CA GLU A 139 -7.65 14.23 19.04
C GLU A 139 -6.61 13.16 19.39
N ALA A 140 -6.54 12.73 20.65
CA ALA A 140 -5.49 11.83 21.13
C ALA A 140 -5.47 10.46 20.40
N ASP A 141 -6.64 9.94 20.02
CA ASP A 141 -6.78 8.64 19.34
C ASP A 141 -6.80 8.78 17.80
N ARG A 142 -6.83 10.01 17.27
CA ARG A 142 -6.88 10.28 15.82
C ARG A 142 -5.49 10.32 15.18
N TRP A 143 -4.50 10.83 15.90
CA TRP A 143 -3.18 11.12 15.34
C TRP A 143 -2.16 10.07 15.71
N LEU A 144 -1.49 9.50 14.71
CA LEU A 144 -0.38 8.56 14.91
C LEU A 144 0.94 9.21 14.48
N PRO A 145 1.88 9.47 15.41
CA PRO A 145 3.18 10.04 15.06
C PRO A 145 4.00 9.13 14.14
N ILE A 146 4.57 9.70 13.08
CA ILE A 146 5.45 9.00 12.14
C ILE A 146 6.92 9.29 12.53
N PRO A 147 7.67 8.29 13.04
CA PRO A 147 9.08 8.48 13.37
C PRO A 147 9.95 8.47 12.11
N PRO A 148 11.09 9.16 12.10
CA PRO A 148 12.08 8.95 11.06
C PRO A 148 12.72 7.56 11.19
N LEU A 149 12.86 6.83 10.08
CA LEU A 149 13.46 5.50 9.99
C LEU A 149 14.37 5.41 8.77
N PRO A 150 15.48 4.63 8.84
CA PRO A 150 16.27 4.34 7.66
C PRO A 150 15.47 3.49 6.67
N LEU A 151 15.23 4.02 5.48
CA LEU A 151 14.47 3.32 4.44
C LEU A 151 15.37 2.67 3.38
N PRO A 152 14.95 1.52 2.81
CA PRO A 152 15.66 0.91 1.70
C PRO A 152 15.66 1.80 0.44
N GLU A 153 16.59 1.55 -0.46
CA GLU A 153 16.63 2.20 -1.76
C GLU A 153 15.51 1.68 -2.68
N GLY A 154 14.99 2.58 -3.51
CA GLY A 154 13.95 2.27 -4.48
C GLY A 154 12.53 2.44 -3.93
N GLU A 155 11.68 3.07 -4.74
CA GLU A 155 10.31 3.42 -4.38
C GLU A 155 9.47 2.21 -3.94
N ASP A 156 9.58 1.08 -4.64
CA ASP A 156 8.85 -0.15 -4.29
C ASP A 156 9.23 -0.64 -2.89
N ALA A 157 10.52 -0.68 -2.57
CA ALA A 157 11.00 -1.12 -1.26
C ALA A 157 10.60 -0.14 -0.14
N ARG A 158 10.62 1.17 -0.41
CA ARG A 158 10.14 2.19 0.53
C ARG A 158 8.64 2.05 0.80
N ARG A 159 7.84 1.79 -0.23
CA ARG A 159 6.40 1.48 -0.10
C ARG A 159 6.18 0.25 0.78
N GLY A 160 7.00 -0.78 0.60
CA GLY A 160 7.00 -1.96 1.46
C GLY A 160 7.36 -1.66 2.91
N ALA A 161 8.40 -0.87 3.15
CA ALA A 161 8.75 -0.44 4.51
C ALA A 161 7.60 0.32 5.20
N ALA A 162 6.93 1.22 4.48
CA ALA A 162 5.73 1.91 4.99
C ALA A 162 4.59 0.95 5.32
N ARG A 163 4.33 -0.06 4.46
CA ARG A 163 3.35 -1.11 4.73
C ARG A 163 3.68 -1.92 5.98
N GLY A 164 4.94 -2.36 6.12
CA GLY A 164 5.41 -3.08 7.29
C GLY A 164 5.29 -2.25 8.57
N TRP A 165 5.58 -0.94 8.49
CA TRP A 165 5.39 -0.03 9.62
C TRP A 165 3.91 0.09 10.00
N LEU A 166 2.99 0.33 9.06
CA LEU A 166 1.54 0.38 9.35
C LEU A 166 1.04 -0.90 10.00
N ALA A 167 1.47 -2.06 9.51
CA ALA A 167 1.09 -3.36 10.07
C ALA A 167 1.56 -3.51 11.52
N ALA A 168 2.76 -3.02 11.86
CA ALA A 168 3.24 -3.00 13.24
C ALA A 168 2.39 -2.10 14.16
N GLN A 169 1.68 -1.12 13.60
CA GLN A 169 0.72 -0.25 14.30
C GLN A 169 -0.71 -0.83 14.31
N GLY A 170 -0.94 -2.01 13.73
CA GLY A 170 -2.25 -2.66 13.67
C GLY A 170 -3.11 -2.29 12.46
N TYR A 171 -2.55 -1.55 11.50
CA TYR A 171 -3.26 -1.09 10.31
C TYR A 171 -2.79 -1.81 9.04
N ARG A 172 -3.67 -1.88 8.04
CA ARG A 172 -3.30 -2.27 6.68
C ARG A 172 -3.78 -1.22 5.69
N PRO A 173 -3.01 -0.95 4.62
CA PRO A 173 -3.42 -0.01 3.59
C PRO A 173 -4.71 -0.51 2.90
N ALA A 174 -5.59 0.43 2.60
CA ALA A 174 -6.80 0.21 1.82
C ALA A 174 -6.96 1.33 0.77
N PRO A 175 -7.72 1.11 -0.31
CA PRO A 175 -8.08 2.18 -1.23
C PRO A 175 -8.76 3.34 -0.50
N ARG A 176 -8.51 4.58 -0.96
CA ARG A 176 -9.37 5.71 -0.59
C ARG A 176 -10.75 5.50 -1.23
N THR A 177 -11.77 5.22 -0.42
CA THR A 177 -13.16 5.28 -0.86
C THR A 177 -13.63 6.72 -0.81
N LEU A 178 -13.86 7.33 -1.98
CA LEU A 178 -14.51 8.64 -2.10
C LEU A 178 -16.01 8.55 -1.80
#